data_AF-A0A9P0YKI3-F1
#
_entry.id   AF-A0A9P0YKI3-F1
#
_cell.length_a   1.000
_cell.length_b   1.000
_cell.length_c   1.000
_cell.angle_alpha   90.00
_cell.angle_beta   90.00
_cell.angle_gamma   90.00
#
_symmetry.space_group_name_H-M   'P 1'
#
loop_
_entity.id
_entity.type
_entity.pdbx_description
1 polymer ?
#
loop_
_entity_poly.entity_id
_entity_poly.type
_entity_poly.pdbx_seq_one_letter_code
_entity_poly.pdbx_strand_id
1 'polypeptide(L)'
;MEKEAKKEAFRKYLETSGVLDSLTKVLVALYEQNDKPSSAIDFIQQKMGGPTVSEYENIQAQLSDLQIKYDELLILHQEKCRELELKNTQVEEPAKANTNDDRHEEMSTPKEVASSLETFYSKEL
;
A
#
# COMPACT_ATOMS: atom_id res chain seq x y z
N MET A 1 -1.47 -48.61 1.14
CA MET A 1 -2.32 -48.06 0.06
C MET A 1 -2.45 -46.54 0.19
N GLU A 2 -2.79 -46.00 1.36
CA GLU A 2 -2.95 -44.54 1.59
C GLU A 2 -1.69 -43.69 1.27
N LYS A 3 -0.49 -44.14 1.65
CA LYS A 3 0.78 -43.42 1.36
C LYS A 3 1.04 -43.25 -0.15
N GLU A 4 0.77 -44.29 -0.93
CA GLU A 4 0.95 -44.25 -2.38
C GLU A 4 -0.15 -43.42 -3.05
N ALA A 5 -1.38 -43.47 -2.53
CA ALA A 5 -2.46 -42.58 -2.98
C ALA A 5 -2.12 -41.10 -2.75
N LYS A 6 -1.53 -40.73 -1.60
CA LYS A 6 -1.08 -39.36 -1.32
C LYS A 6 0.02 -38.90 -2.27
N LYS A 7 1.00 -39.75 -2.57
CA LYS A 7 2.06 -39.45 -3.55
C LYS A 7 1.48 -39.22 -4.95
N GLU A 8 0.58 -40.10 -5.38
CA GLU A 8 -0.06 -40.00 -6.69
C GLU A 8 -0.91 -38.72 -6.81
N ALA A 9 -1.66 -38.38 -5.76
CA ALA A 9 -2.42 -37.14 -5.72
C ALA A 9 -1.51 -35.90 -5.82
N PHE A 10 -0.37 -35.90 -5.13
CA PHE A 10 0.60 -34.79 -5.21
C PHE A 10 1.23 -34.69 -6.60
N ARG A 11 1.62 -35.82 -7.19
CA ARG A 11 2.13 -35.86 -8.56
C ARG A 11 1.11 -35.29 -9.54
N LYS A 12 -0.13 -35.77 -9.48
CA LYS A 12 -1.23 -35.27 -10.32
C LYS A 12 -1.46 -33.78 -10.11
N TYR A 13 -1.40 -33.29 -8.88
CA TYR A 13 -1.50 -31.85 -8.60
C TYR A 13 -0.43 -31.05 -9.34
N LEU A 14 0.84 -31.45 -9.25
CA LEU A 14 1.96 -30.77 -9.94
C LEU A 14 1.82 -30.81 -11.46
N GLU A 15 1.31 -31.93 -12.00
CA GLU A 15 1.01 -32.08 -13.44
C GLU A 15 -0.15 -31.16 -13.85
N THR A 16 -1.28 -31.19 -13.15
CA THR A 16 -2.49 -30.41 -13.48
C THR A 16 -2.33 -28.91 -13.26
N SER A 17 -1.50 -28.49 -12.30
CA SER A 17 -1.20 -27.08 -12.04
C SER A 17 -0.14 -26.52 -13.00
N GLY A 18 0.46 -27.35 -13.86
CA GLY A 18 1.49 -26.92 -14.81
C GLY A 18 2.84 -26.62 -14.16
N VAL A 19 3.04 -26.96 -12.88
CA VAL A 19 4.32 -26.75 -12.18
C VAL A 19 5.43 -27.55 -12.84
N LEU A 20 5.18 -28.83 -13.19
CA LEU A 20 6.19 -29.66 -13.86
C LEU A 20 6.57 -29.09 -15.22
N ASP A 21 5.58 -28.71 -16.05
CA ASP A 21 5.81 -28.13 -17.38
C ASP A 21 6.61 -26.82 -17.29
N SER A 22 6.27 -25.95 -16.34
CA SER A 22 6.99 -24.70 -16.10
C SER A 22 8.44 -24.95 -15.70
N LEU A 23 8.68 -25.83 -14.72
CA LEU A 23 10.03 -26.19 -14.29
C LEU A 23 10.83 -26.82 -15.44
N THR A 24 10.22 -27.72 -16.22
CA THR A 24 10.87 -28.32 -17.38
C THR A 24 11.26 -27.26 -18.41
N LYS A 25 10.36 -26.32 -18.76
CA LYS A 25 10.65 -25.24 -19.70
C LYS A 25 11.81 -24.35 -19.23
N VAL A 26 11.86 -23.99 -17.94
CA VAL A 26 12.96 -23.18 -17.40
C VAL A 26 14.29 -23.95 -17.44
N LEU A 27 14.29 -25.24 -17.10
CA LEU A 27 15.49 -26.08 -17.17
C LEU A 27 15.97 -26.28 -18.61
N VAL A 28 15.07 -26.46 -19.57
CA VAL A 28 15.38 -26.50 -21.00
C VAL A 28 16.00 -25.18 -21.44
N ALA A 29 15.39 -24.04 -21.08
CA ALA A 29 15.92 -22.72 -21.42
C ALA A 29 17.33 -22.47 -20.83
N LEU A 30 17.61 -22.99 -19.63
CA LEU A 30 18.93 -22.94 -19.00
C LEU A 30 19.94 -23.86 -19.71
N TYR A 31 19.49 -25.04 -20.16
CA TYR A 31 20.31 -25.97 -20.92
C TYR A 31 20.70 -25.38 -22.28
N GLU A 32 19.77 -24.74 -22.98
CA GLU A 32 19.93 -24.13 -24.30
C GLU A 32 20.76 -22.83 -24.29
N GLN A 33 21.04 -22.23 -23.13
CA GLN A 33 21.95 -21.09 -23.06
C GLN A 33 23.35 -21.47 -23.57
N ASN A 34 23.79 -20.81 -24.64
CA ASN A 34 25.13 -20.94 -25.24
C ASN A 34 26.22 -20.58 -24.23
N ASP A 35 26.04 -19.46 -23.51
CA ASP A 35 26.88 -19.05 -22.39
C ASP A 35 26.13 -19.30 -21.08
N LYS A 36 26.71 -20.10 -20.18
CA LYS A 36 26.06 -20.37 -18.89
C LYS A 36 26.00 -19.10 -18.04
N PRO A 37 24.84 -18.78 -17.45
CA PRO A 37 24.74 -17.63 -16.57
C PRO A 37 25.66 -17.80 -15.37
N SER A 38 26.19 -16.69 -14.86
CA SER A 38 27.04 -16.67 -13.67
C SER A 38 26.35 -17.24 -12.43
N SER A 39 25.02 -17.06 -12.34
CA SER A 39 24.15 -17.70 -11.34
C SER A 39 23.00 -18.41 -12.04
N ALA A 40 22.98 -19.75 -11.94
CA ALA A 40 21.85 -20.55 -12.42
C ALA A 40 20.57 -20.31 -11.60
N ILE A 41 20.71 -20.00 -10.32
CA ILE A 41 19.58 -19.74 -9.42
C ILE A 41 18.88 -18.44 -9.83
N ASP A 42 19.64 -17.37 -10.08
CA ASP A 42 19.08 -16.08 -10.47
C ASP A 42 18.36 -16.19 -11.82
N PHE A 43 18.94 -16.92 -12.77
CA PHE A 43 18.30 -17.21 -14.05
C PHE A 43 16.95 -17.93 -13.88
N ILE A 44 16.90 -18.96 -13.03
CA ILE A 44 15.68 -19.71 -12.75
C ILE A 44 14.64 -18.80 -12.09
N GLN A 45 15.04 -18.03 -11.07
CA GLN A 45 14.14 -17.09 -10.38
C GLN A 45 13.53 -16.10 -11.36
N GLN A 46 14.36 -15.48 -12.21
CA GLN A 46 13.90 -14.56 -13.26
C GLN A 46 12.94 -15.22 -14.24
N LYS A 47 13.26 -16.42 -14.74
CA LYS A 47 12.39 -17.15 -15.68
C LYS A 47 11.07 -17.60 -15.07
N MET A 48 11.02 -17.76 -13.75
CA MET A 48 9.81 -18.08 -12.98
C MET A 48 9.03 -16.83 -12.54
N GLY A 49 9.47 -15.62 -12.92
CA GLY A 49 8.81 -14.36 -12.57
C GLY A 49 9.16 -13.81 -11.18
N GLY A 50 10.21 -14.32 -10.55
CA GLY A 50 10.79 -13.74 -9.35
C GLY A 50 11.51 -12.43 -9.66
N PRO A 51 11.46 -11.43 -8.75
CA PRO A 51 12.15 -10.17 -8.95
C PRO A 51 13.67 -10.38 -8.98
N THR A 52 14.35 -9.61 -9.82
CA THR A 52 15.80 -9.48 -9.75
C THR A 52 16.23 -8.78 -8.47
N VAL A 53 17.50 -8.96 -8.08
CA VAL A 53 18.08 -8.23 -6.95
C VAL A 53 17.92 -6.72 -7.12
N SER A 54 18.18 -6.20 -8.32
CA SER A 54 18.04 -4.77 -8.62
C SER A 54 16.59 -4.28 -8.55
N GLU A 55 15.62 -5.07 -9.04
CA GLU A 55 14.20 -4.73 -8.90
C GLU A 55 13.77 -4.72 -7.44
N TYR A 56 14.23 -5.69 -6.65
CA TYR A 56 13.94 -5.76 -5.23
C TYR A 56 14.51 -4.56 -4.49
N GLU A 57 15.78 -4.20 -4.74
CA GLU A 57 16.43 -3.01 -4.17
C GLU A 57 15.69 -1.72 -4.59
N ASN A 58 15.28 -1.61 -5.86
CA ASN A 58 14.51 -0.48 -6.34
C ASN A 58 13.14 -0.36 -5.63
N ILE A 59 12.42 -1.47 -5.45
CA ILE A 59 11.16 -1.49 -4.71
C ILE A 59 11.38 -1.05 -3.26
N GLN A 60 12.44 -1.53 -2.60
CA GLN A 60 12.79 -1.11 -1.25
C GLN A 60 13.10 0.39 -1.15
N ALA A 61 13.85 0.93 -2.11
CA ALA A 61 14.14 2.36 -2.18
C ALA A 61 12.85 3.17 -2.36
N GLN A 62 11.95 2.76 -3.27
CA GLN A 62 10.66 3.42 -3.47
C GLN A 62 9.79 3.40 -2.21
N LEU A 63 9.76 2.28 -1.48
CA LEU A 63 9.05 2.19 -0.20
C LEU A 63 9.63 3.14 0.85
N SER A 64 10.96 3.22 0.95
CA SER A 64 11.65 4.17 1.85
C SER A 64 11.32 5.62 1.49
N ASP A 65 11.43 5.99 0.22
CA ASP A 65 11.14 7.35 -0.26
C ASP A 65 9.68 7.73 -0.01
N LEU A 66 8.76 6.78 -0.20
CA LEU A 66 7.34 7.01 0.05
C LEU A 66 7.05 7.20 1.54
N GLN A 67 7.71 6.41 2.40
CA GLN A 67 7.60 6.56 3.85
C GLN A 67 8.08 7.93 4.31
N ILE A 68 9.24 8.39 3.81
CA ILE A 68 9.78 9.72 4.13
C ILE A 68 8.77 10.81 3.74
N LYS A 69 8.25 10.78 2.50
CA LYS A 69 7.27 11.77 2.03
C LYS A 69 5.98 11.75 2.84
N TYR A 70 5.52 10.56 3.24
CA TYR A 70 4.35 10.41 4.08
C TYR A 70 4.55 11.06 5.44
N ASP A 71 5.70 10.82 6.08
CA ASP A 71 6.03 11.39 7.39
C ASP A 71 6.17 12.92 7.32
N GLU A 72 6.83 13.44 6.28
CA GLU A 72 6.92 14.89 6.02
C GLU A 72 5.54 15.53 5.84
N LEU A 73 4.69 14.90 5.03
CA LEU A 73 3.34 15.39 4.78
C LEU A 73 2.48 15.35 6.06
N LEU A 74 2.63 14.30 6.87
CA LEU A 74 1.93 14.15 8.14
C LEU A 74 2.33 15.26 9.12
N ILE A 75 3.63 15.56 9.24
CA ILE A 75 4.12 16.66 10.07
C ILE A 75 3.54 18.00 9.59
N LEU A 76 3.65 18.28 8.28
CA LEU A 76 3.14 19.53 7.71
C LEU A 76 1.62 19.67 7.92
N HIS A 77 0.88 18.59 7.76
CA HIS A 77 -0.57 18.57 8.01
C HIS A 77 -0.89 18.89 9.48
N GLN A 78 -0.19 18.26 10.43
CA GLN A 78 -0.37 18.52 11.87
C GLN A 78 -0.04 19.97 12.23
N GLU A 79 1.05 20.52 11.71
CA GLU A 79 1.41 21.93 11.90
C GLU A 79 0.35 22.86 11.35
N LYS A 80 -0.19 22.55 10.16
CA LYS A 80 -1.22 23.38 9.54
C LYS A 80 -2.53 23.37 10.31
N CYS A 81 -2.96 22.20 10.79
CA CYS A 81 -4.14 22.07 11.64
C CYS A 81 -3.98 22.89 12.93
N ARG A 82 -2.83 22.78 13.59
CA ARG A 82 -2.51 23.59 14.78
C ARG A 82 -2.55 25.10 14.50
N GLU A 83 -2.01 25.54 13.36
CA GLU A 83 -2.04 26.96 12.96
C GLU A 83 -3.48 27.46 12.74
N LEU A 84 -4.34 26.66 12.10
CA LEU A 84 -5.74 27.00 11.85
C LEU A 84 -6.53 27.07 13.17
N GLU A 85 -6.32 26.16 14.10
CA GLU A 85 -6.92 26.20 15.44
C GLU A 85 -6.53 27.47 16.20
N LEU A 86 -5.25 27.86 16.16
CA LEU A 86 -4.76 29.10 16.77
C LEU A 86 -5.39 30.34 16.14
N LYS A 87 -5.53 30.38 14.81
CA LYS A 87 -6.16 31.51 14.11
C LYS A 87 -7.66 31.61 14.37
N ASN A 88 -8.37 30.50 14.44
CA ASN A 88 -9.80 30.49 14.76
C ASN A 88 -10.06 30.98 16.20
N THR A 89 -9.19 30.64 17.15
CA THR A 89 -9.32 31.10 18.56
C THR A 89 -9.06 32.61 18.74
N GLN A 90 -8.35 33.27 17.81
CA GLN A 90 -8.08 34.71 17.89
C GLN A 90 -9.17 35.60 17.26
N VAL A 91 -10.18 35.00 16.60
CA VAL A 91 -11.30 35.75 15.99
C VAL A 91 -12.49 35.88 16.96
N GLU A 92 -12.52 35.12 18.06
CA GLU A 92 -13.59 35.17 19.07
C GLU A 92 -13.24 36.06 20.29
N GLU A 93 -13.63 37.35 20.19
CA GLU A 93 -13.94 38.35 21.24
C GLU A 93 -12.87 39.37 21.76
N PRO A 94 -13.26 40.64 22.09
CA PRO A 94 -14.61 41.24 22.06
C PRO A 94 -14.74 42.57 21.29
N ALA A 95 -15.83 42.73 20.56
CA ALA A 95 -16.40 44.05 20.24
C ALA A 95 -17.91 44.02 20.49
N LYS A 96 -18.34 44.42 21.69
CA LYS A 96 -19.75 44.73 21.97
C LYS A 96 -20.02 46.20 21.64
N ALA A 97 -20.94 46.46 20.72
CA ALA A 97 -22.10 47.34 20.95
C ALA A 97 -23.02 47.46 19.71
N ASN A 98 -24.25 46.98 19.90
CA ASN A 98 -25.54 47.53 19.46
C ASN A 98 -26.33 46.91 18.29
N THR A 99 -27.50 46.42 18.73
CA THR A 99 -28.85 46.45 18.14
C THR A 99 -29.20 45.49 16.98
N ASN A 100 -30.00 44.48 17.37
CA ASN A 100 -31.19 43.92 16.72
C ASN A 100 -31.17 43.78 15.19
N ASP A 101 -31.14 42.55 14.67
CA ASP A 101 -32.15 42.07 13.72
C ASP A 101 -32.04 40.55 13.51
N ASP A 102 -33.19 39.90 13.38
CA ASP A 102 -33.38 38.48 13.10
C ASP A 102 -32.76 38.08 11.74
N ARG A 103 -31.98 36.99 11.72
CA ARG A 103 -32.06 35.91 10.72
C ARG A 103 -31.10 34.77 11.06
N HIS A 104 -31.67 33.60 11.33
CA HIS A 104 -30.96 32.34 11.44
C HIS A 104 -30.31 31.96 10.10
N GLU A 105 -28.98 31.93 10.04
CA GLU A 105 -28.23 31.07 9.12
C GLU A 105 -27.50 30.03 9.99
N GLU A 106 -27.84 28.76 9.79
CA GLU A 106 -27.22 27.62 10.48
C GLU A 106 -25.73 27.53 10.10
N MET A 107 -24.88 27.95 11.03
CA MET A 107 -23.45 27.72 11.00
C MET A 107 -23.18 26.32 11.57
N SER A 108 -22.98 25.32 10.71
CA SER A 108 -22.61 23.97 11.16
C SER A 108 -21.35 24.01 12.02
N THR A 109 -21.50 23.56 13.26
CA THR A 109 -20.44 23.58 14.27
C THR A 109 -19.35 22.55 13.96
N PRO A 110 -18.12 22.72 14.50
CA PRO A 110 -16.98 21.81 14.25
C PRO A 110 -17.24 20.33 14.59
N LYS A 111 -18.27 20.02 15.38
CA LYS A 111 -18.66 18.66 15.75
C LYS A 111 -19.30 17.87 14.59
N GLU A 112 -20.00 18.53 13.67
CA GLU A 112 -20.64 17.85 12.53
C GLU A 112 -19.62 17.39 11.49
N VAL A 113 -18.54 18.16 11.30
CA VAL A 113 -17.45 17.81 10.38
C VAL A 113 -16.67 16.60 10.90
N ALA A 114 -16.40 16.54 12.21
CA ALA A 114 -15.73 15.40 12.83
C ALA A 114 -16.54 14.10 12.70
N SER A 115 -17.86 14.16 12.90
CA SER A 115 -18.75 13.00 12.75
C SER A 115 -18.82 12.49 11.30
N SER A 116 -18.75 13.40 10.32
CA SER A 116 -18.72 13.03 8.89
C SER A 116 -17.43 12.30 8.51
N LEU A 117 -16.29 12.66 9.10
CA LEU A 117 -14.99 12.02 8.81
C LEU A 117 -14.92 10.61 9.40
N GLU A 118 -15.37 10.39 10.65
CA GLU A 118 -15.43 9.05 11.24
C GLU A 118 -16.35 8.09 10.47
N THR A 119 -17.44 8.63 9.91
CA THR A 119 -18.38 7.87 9.07
C THR A 119 -17.77 7.47 7.74
N PHE A 120 -16.89 8.29 7.17
CA PHE A 120 -16.19 7.99 5.92
C PHE A 120 -15.19 6.84 6.08
N TYR A 121 -14.36 6.89 7.12
CA TYR A 121 -13.35 5.84 7.37
C TYR A 121 -13.93 4.47 7.72
N SER A 122 -15.14 4.42 8.27
CA SER A 122 -15.79 3.16 8.65
C SER A 122 -16.45 2.42 7.48
N LYS A 123 -16.55 3.02 6.29
CA LYS A 123 -17.16 2.41 5.10
C LYS A 123 -16.16 1.79 4.13
N GLU A 124 -14.87 1.98 4.37
CA GLU A 124 -13.79 1.58 3.45
C GLU A 124 -12.91 0.43 3.99
N LEU A 125 -13.34 -0.21 5.10
CA LEU A 125 -12.93 -1.54 5.55
C LEU A 125 -14.07 -2.54 5.41
#